data_AF-A0A6A6EMH7-F1
#
_entry.id   AF-A0A6A6EMH7-F1
#
_cell.length_a   1.000
_cell.length_b   1.000
_cell.length_c   1.000
_cell.angle_alpha   90.00
_cell.angle_beta   90.00
_cell.angle_gamma   90.00
#
_symmetry.space_group_name_H-M   'P 1'
#
loop_
_entity.id
_entity.type
_entity.pdbx_description
1 polymer ?
#
loop_
_entity_poly.entity_id
_entity_poly.type
_entity_poly.pdbx_seq_one_letter_code
_entity_poly.pdbx_strand_id
1 'polypeptide(L)'
;MSKVPTLHMDLPEFHTDPFAAAFETGNLQTPSIKTLVLGPYCGFMVRHWPNVDTILSNGWSSSTPSGGEKPVTRATAQRWISSTQWPKHYISALRNTPMVALRASLGSPQGHAASQEIRMLGGCYDDGINMFVWTITKFAQMEKLVAGRLSGLRVGFTPPWCGNAYMEPGGEGLWRQVDKEHREANKQVAQMIFGVNSNLSILWVGNYFREEVERDEMSKGVVGWTWYGNRRKSPPGRTGYNSG
;
A
#
# COMPACT_ATOMS: atom_id res chain seq x y z
N MET A 1 11.15 4.27 33.03
CA MET A 1 11.40 3.35 31.90
C MET A 1 10.90 4.00 30.62
N SER A 2 11.78 4.33 29.67
CA SER A 2 11.37 4.88 28.37
C SER A 2 10.68 3.77 27.57
N LYS A 3 9.41 3.99 27.24
CA LYS A 3 8.70 3.14 26.27
C LYS A 3 9.32 3.43 24.92
N VAL A 4 10.03 2.47 24.34
CA VAL A 4 10.39 2.51 22.93
C VAL A 4 9.15 2.03 22.17
N PRO A 5 8.38 2.92 21.51
CA PRO A 5 7.14 2.51 20.86
C PRO A 5 7.40 1.78 19.52
N THR A 6 8.61 1.91 18.98
CA THR A 6 8.97 1.51 17.62
C THR A 6 10.24 0.68 17.62
N LEU A 7 10.18 -0.50 17.03
CA LEU A 7 11.36 -1.34 16.76
C LEU A 7 11.66 -1.31 15.26
N HIS A 8 12.89 -0.95 14.91
CA HIS A 8 13.41 -1.01 13.54
C HIS A 8 14.27 -2.25 13.39
N MET A 9 13.98 -3.08 12.39
CA MET A 9 14.68 -4.31 12.11
C MET A 9 14.89 -4.45 10.61
N ASP A 10 16.15 -4.52 10.22
CA ASP A 10 16.56 -4.69 8.84
C ASP A 10 17.71 -5.69 8.81
N LEU A 11 17.43 -6.90 8.32
CA LEU A 11 18.37 -8.02 8.29
C LEU A 11 18.67 -8.37 6.83
N PRO A 12 19.95 -8.58 6.47
CA PRO A 12 20.31 -9.24 5.22
C PRO A 12 19.70 -10.65 5.11
N GLU A 13 19.44 -11.11 3.88
CA GLU A 13 18.81 -12.41 3.62
C GLU A 13 19.52 -13.56 4.33
N PHE A 14 20.86 -13.61 4.26
CA PHE A 14 21.68 -14.68 4.83
C PHE A 14 21.65 -14.74 6.37
N HIS A 15 21.21 -13.69 7.04
CA HIS A 15 20.99 -13.68 8.48
C HIS A 15 19.57 -14.07 8.90
N THR A 16 18.64 -14.15 7.96
CA THR A 16 17.22 -14.34 8.25
C THR A 16 16.93 -15.64 8.97
N ASP A 17 17.47 -16.76 8.48
CA ASP A 17 17.17 -18.08 9.02
C ASP A 17 17.79 -18.30 10.41
N PRO A 18 19.08 -17.96 10.65
CA PRO A 18 19.65 -18.00 11.98
C PRO A 18 18.89 -17.12 12.99
N PHE A 19 18.50 -15.91 12.59
CA PHE A 19 17.73 -15.02 13.46
C PHE A 19 16.33 -15.59 13.73
N ALA A 20 15.62 -16.06 12.72
CA ALA A 20 14.30 -16.66 12.90
C ALA A 20 14.33 -17.84 13.88
N ALA A 21 15.32 -18.73 13.74
CA ALA A 21 15.52 -19.85 14.66
C ALA A 21 15.86 -19.39 16.09
N ALA A 22 16.68 -18.35 16.24
CA ALA A 22 17.02 -17.78 17.54
C ALA A 22 15.79 -17.14 18.22
N PHE A 23 14.94 -16.44 17.47
CA PHE A 23 13.69 -15.86 17.97
C PHE A 23 12.67 -16.93 18.38
N GLU A 24 12.58 -18.03 17.63
CA GLU A 24 11.76 -19.20 18.01
C GLU A 24 12.27 -19.84 19.30
N THR A 25 13.57 -20.08 19.40
CA THR A 25 14.18 -20.76 20.55
C THR A 25 14.15 -19.88 21.82
N GLY A 26 14.39 -18.59 21.67
CA GLY A 26 14.48 -17.65 22.78
C GLY A 26 13.13 -17.19 23.35
N ASN A 27 12.01 -17.56 22.71
CA ASN A 27 10.66 -17.07 23.06
C ASN A 27 10.62 -15.56 23.35
N LEU A 28 11.32 -14.79 22.52
CA LEU A 28 11.48 -13.35 22.71
C LEU A 28 10.12 -12.68 22.46
N GLN A 29 9.49 -12.22 23.54
CA GLN A 29 8.28 -11.40 23.49
C GLN A 29 8.60 -10.02 24.06
N THR A 30 8.30 -8.95 23.31
CA THR A 30 8.38 -7.60 23.87
C THR A 30 7.00 -6.94 23.82
N PRO A 31 6.23 -7.01 24.91
CA PRO A 31 4.82 -6.59 24.92
C PRO A 31 4.63 -5.08 24.77
N SER A 32 5.69 -4.29 24.87
CA SER A 32 5.67 -2.82 24.82
C SER A 32 5.76 -2.23 23.41
N ILE A 33 6.15 -3.01 22.40
CA ILE A 33 6.33 -2.51 21.04
C ILE A 33 4.98 -2.38 20.35
N LYS A 34 4.71 -1.19 19.81
CA LYS A 34 3.47 -0.86 19.09
C LYS A 34 3.66 -0.74 17.59
N THR A 35 4.86 -0.39 17.15
CA THR A 35 5.21 -0.22 15.74
C THR A 35 6.43 -1.08 15.39
N LEU A 36 6.31 -1.92 14.37
CA LEU A 36 7.45 -2.61 13.77
C LEU A 36 7.79 -1.95 12.43
N VAL A 37 9.05 -1.61 12.24
CA VAL A 37 9.60 -1.23 10.93
C VAL A 37 10.47 -2.38 10.46
N LEU A 38 10.01 -3.09 9.42
CA LEU A 38 10.58 -4.36 8.99
C LEU A 38 11.17 -4.26 7.58
N GLY A 39 12.45 -4.58 7.49
CA GLY A 39 13.16 -4.81 6.24
C GLY A 39 12.63 -6.03 5.46
N PRO A 40 13.14 -6.23 4.23
CA PRO A 40 12.72 -7.28 3.28
C PRO A 40 12.47 -8.66 3.91
N TYR A 41 13.39 -9.08 4.76
CA TYR A 41 13.53 -10.46 5.21
C TYR A 41 13.09 -10.64 6.66
N CYS A 42 12.62 -9.58 7.32
CA CYS A 42 12.26 -9.58 8.75
C CYS A 42 10.80 -9.98 9.02
N GLY A 43 10.06 -10.52 8.05
CA GLY A 43 8.64 -10.85 8.21
C GLY A 43 8.32 -11.89 9.27
N PHE A 44 9.24 -12.82 9.50
CA PHE A 44 9.12 -13.84 10.56
C PHE A 44 8.93 -13.20 11.94
N MET A 45 9.34 -11.94 12.10
CA MET A 45 9.28 -11.25 13.37
C MET A 45 7.84 -11.10 13.82
N VAL A 46 6.91 -10.72 12.95
CA VAL A 46 5.52 -10.34 13.28
C VAL A 46 4.83 -11.26 14.31
N ARG A 47 4.99 -12.58 14.19
CA ARG A 47 4.37 -13.56 15.11
C ARG A 47 4.88 -13.51 16.56
N HIS A 48 6.03 -12.89 16.80
CA HIS A 48 6.64 -12.77 18.14
C HIS A 48 6.21 -11.48 18.87
N TRP A 49 5.41 -10.61 18.24
CA TRP A 49 4.95 -9.35 18.82
C TRP A 49 3.42 -9.19 18.74
N PRO A 50 2.66 -9.84 19.65
CA PRO A 50 1.20 -9.85 19.60
C PRO A 50 0.53 -8.50 19.84
N ASN A 51 1.25 -7.52 20.40
CA ASN A 51 0.71 -6.21 20.75
C ASN A 51 0.99 -5.12 19.70
N VAL A 52 1.54 -5.49 18.55
CA VAL A 52 1.89 -4.55 17.47
C VAL A 52 0.63 -4.08 16.78
N ASP A 53 0.42 -2.77 16.83
CA ASP A 53 -0.71 -2.12 16.17
C ASP A 53 -0.35 -1.75 14.73
N THR A 54 0.93 -1.41 14.47
CA THR A 54 1.38 -0.91 13.16
C THR A 54 2.60 -1.68 12.65
N ILE A 55 2.53 -2.16 11.42
CA ILE A 55 3.70 -2.64 10.68
C ILE A 55 3.99 -1.69 9.53
N LEU A 56 5.19 -1.14 9.53
CA LEU A 56 5.78 -0.40 8.44
C LEU A 56 6.77 -1.33 7.74
N SER A 57 6.46 -1.76 6.53
CA SER A 57 7.48 -2.36 5.68
C SER A 57 8.16 -1.25 4.89
N ASN A 58 9.33 -0.84 5.37
CA ASN A 58 10.34 -0.09 4.63
C ASN A 58 10.97 -1.01 3.60
N GLY A 59 10.13 -1.55 2.71
CA GLY A 59 10.60 -2.54 1.79
C GLY A 59 11.55 -1.95 0.74
N TRP A 60 12.39 -2.84 0.23
CA TRP A 60 13.29 -2.80 -0.94
C TRP A 60 13.42 -1.42 -1.56
N SER A 61 14.10 -0.50 -0.87
CA SER A 61 14.61 0.66 -1.57
C SER A 61 15.61 0.10 -2.58
N SER A 62 15.33 0.31 -3.86
CA SER A 62 16.21 0.08 -5.01
C SER A 62 17.48 0.94 -4.97
N SER A 63 18.00 1.22 -3.77
CA SER A 63 19.21 1.96 -3.48
C SER A 63 20.39 1.02 -3.26
N THR A 64 20.38 -0.18 -3.85
CA THR A 64 21.61 -0.80 -4.33
C THR A 64 21.76 -0.42 -5.81
N PRO A 65 22.63 0.55 -6.14
CA PRO A 65 22.97 0.82 -7.52
C PRO A 65 23.65 -0.45 -8.07
N SER A 66 23.14 -0.99 -9.17
CA SER A 66 23.86 -1.91 -10.07
C SER A 66 24.31 -3.29 -9.55
N GLY A 67 23.94 -3.71 -8.34
CA GLY A 67 24.51 -4.90 -7.70
C GLY A 67 23.60 -6.12 -7.56
N GLY A 68 23.10 -6.69 -8.66
CA GLY A 68 22.76 -8.14 -8.79
C GLY A 68 21.88 -8.84 -7.73
N GLU A 69 21.23 -8.14 -6.80
CA GLU A 69 20.42 -8.80 -5.78
C GLU A 69 19.23 -9.51 -6.42
N LYS A 70 19.10 -10.80 -6.11
CA LYS A 70 18.06 -11.66 -6.66
C LYS A 70 16.70 -11.16 -6.17
N PRO A 71 15.67 -11.14 -7.04
CA PRO A 71 14.32 -10.86 -6.59
C PRO A 71 13.98 -11.83 -5.46
N VAL A 72 13.45 -11.28 -4.36
CA VAL A 72 13.06 -12.07 -3.20
C VAL A 72 12.18 -13.23 -3.66
N THR A 73 12.57 -14.44 -3.27
CA THR A 73 11.91 -15.66 -3.71
C THR A 73 10.49 -15.74 -3.14
N ARG A 74 9.60 -16.45 -3.84
CA ARG A 74 8.25 -16.78 -3.35
C ARG A 74 8.25 -17.38 -1.94
N ALA A 75 9.32 -18.11 -1.58
CA ALA A 75 9.49 -18.72 -0.26
C ALA A 75 9.63 -17.67 0.86
N THR A 76 10.39 -16.60 0.63
CA THR A 76 10.56 -15.51 1.61
C THR A 76 9.25 -14.76 1.83
N ALA A 77 8.48 -14.52 0.77
CA ALA A 77 7.15 -13.95 0.91
C ALA A 77 6.26 -14.89 1.75
N GLN A 78 6.20 -16.19 1.45
CA GLN A 78 5.41 -17.16 2.21
C GLN A 78 5.73 -17.17 3.72
N ARG A 79 6.97 -16.90 4.13
CA ARG A 79 7.35 -16.79 5.56
C ARG A 79 6.76 -15.57 6.27
N TRP A 80 6.47 -14.47 5.57
CA TRP A 80 5.74 -13.34 6.15
C TRP A 80 4.31 -13.75 6.57
N ILE A 81 3.73 -14.73 5.89
CA ILE A 81 2.30 -15.03 5.93
C ILE A 81 1.95 -16.12 6.91
N SER A 82 2.88 -17.02 7.18
CA SER A 82 2.74 -17.97 8.27
C SER A 82 2.71 -17.28 9.64
N SER A 83 2.96 -15.97 9.72
CA SER A 83 2.64 -15.20 10.92
C SER A 83 1.13 -15.16 11.12
N THR A 84 0.67 -15.80 12.19
CA THR A 84 -0.75 -16.01 12.51
C THR A 84 -1.46 -14.75 13.02
N GLN A 85 -0.77 -13.61 13.10
CA GLN A 85 -1.28 -12.38 13.69
C GLN A 85 -1.01 -11.19 12.76
N TRP A 86 -2.08 -10.62 12.21
CA TRP A 86 -2.01 -9.41 11.40
C TRP A 86 -2.20 -8.15 12.27
N PRO A 87 -1.46 -7.07 12.00
CA PRO A 87 -1.59 -5.83 12.76
C PRO A 87 -2.89 -5.11 12.41
N LYS A 88 -3.31 -4.19 13.27
CA LYS A 88 -4.43 -3.28 13.02
C LYS A 88 -4.16 -2.37 11.80
N HIS A 89 -2.93 -1.89 11.67
CA HIS A 89 -2.46 -1.03 10.58
C HIS A 89 -1.27 -1.67 9.87
N TYR A 90 -1.39 -1.88 8.56
CA TYR A 90 -0.29 -2.35 7.70
C TYR A 90 0.06 -1.30 6.66
N ILE A 91 1.32 -0.90 6.60
CA ILE A 91 1.82 0.12 5.67
C ILE A 91 3.01 -0.46 4.92
N SER A 92 2.84 -0.62 3.61
CA SER A 92 3.90 -1.03 2.69
C SER A 92 4.29 0.15 1.80
N ALA A 93 5.57 0.47 1.78
CA ALA A 93 6.14 1.49 0.89
C ALA A 93 6.63 0.93 -0.47
N LEU A 94 6.34 -0.34 -0.77
CA LEU A 94 7.03 -1.13 -1.78
C LEU A 94 6.65 -0.83 -3.23
N ARG A 95 7.65 -0.75 -4.12
CA ARG A 95 7.45 -0.53 -5.57
C ARG A 95 7.07 -1.75 -6.40
N ASN A 96 7.17 -3.00 -5.92
CA ASN A 96 6.78 -4.21 -6.68
C ASN A 96 6.27 -5.40 -5.82
N THR A 97 6.31 -5.29 -4.50
CA THR A 97 6.07 -6.39 -3.55
C THR A 97 4.70 -6.41 -2.84
N PRO A 98 3.86 -5.34 -2.82
CA PRO A 98 2.60 -5.40 -2.07
C PRO A 98 1.79 -6.62 -2.45
N MET A 99 1.76 -6.95 -3.74
CA MET A 99 1.02 -8.07 -4.30
C MET A 99 1.62 -9.44 -3.99
N VAL A 100 2.92 -9.59 -3.76
CA VAL A 100 3.50 -10.91 -3.40
C VAL A 100 3.19 -11.22 -1.94
N ALA A 101 3.33 -10.23 -1.06
CA ALA A 101 2.93 -10.35 0.34
C ALA A 101 1.41 -10.56 0.47
N LEU A 102 0.59 -9.81 -0.29
CA LEU A 102 -0.86 -10.01 -0.36
C LEU A 102 -1.24 -11.37 -0.96
N ARG A 103 -0.61 -11.78 -2.08
CA ARG A 103 -0.94 -13.05 -2.75
C ARG A 103 -0.65 -14.23 -1.88
N ALA A 104 0.52 -14.23 -1.27
CA ALA A 104 0.85 -15.34 -0.44
C ALA A 104 -0.03 -15.27 0.84
N SER A 105 -0.47 -14.09 1.31
CA SER A 105 -1.38 -13.95 2.45
C SER A 105 -2.75 -14.58 2.22
N LEU A 106 -3.21 -14.66 0.97
CA LEU A 106 -4.41 -15.41 0.58
C LEU A 106 -4.39 -16.91 0.93
N GLY A 107 -3.21 -17.50 1.20
CA GLY A 107 -3.07 -18.91 1.54
C GLY A 107 -3.31 -19.26 3.02
N SER A 108 -3.44 -18.26 3.91
CA SER A 108 -3.63 -18.52 5.34
C SER A 108 -5.12 -18.60 5.71
N PRO A 109 -5.60 -19.74 6.25
CA PRO A 109 -7.03 -19.93 6.56
C PRO A 109 -7.56 -19.07 7.72
N GLN A 110 -6.70 -18.43 8.52
CA GLN A 110 -7.09 -17.93 9.86
C GLN A 110 -6.70 -16.47 10.19
N GLY A 111 -6.02 -15.72 9.32
CA GLY A 111 -5.25 -14.55 9.80
C GLY A 111 -5.74 -13.13 9.51
N HIS A 112 -6.69 -12.90 8.59
CA HIS A 112 -6.75 -11.59 7.92
C HIS A 112 -7.83 -10.63 8.40
N ALA A 113 -8.66 -11.05 9.36
CA ALA A 113 -9.85 -10.31 9.73
C ALA A 113 -9.54 -8.97 10.41
N ALA A 114 -8.41 -8.82 11.12
CA ALA A 114 -8.21 -7.73 12.08
C ALA A 114 -7.67 -6.40 11.51
N SER A 115 -7.09 -6.39 10.31
CA SER A 115 -6.50 -5.16 9.76
C SER A 115 -7.59 -4.18 9.35
N GLN A 116 -7.62 -3.02 9.99
CA GLN A 116 -8.55 -1.93 9.69
C GLN A 116 -8.00 -0.97 8.63
N GLU A 117 -6.67 -0.86 8.53
CA GLU A 117 -6.02 0.03 7.56
C GLU A 117 -4.88 -0.66 6.82
N ILE A 118 -4.93 -0.61 5.49
CA ILE A 118 -3.84 -1.05 4.61
C ILE A 118 -3.37 0.15 3.79
N ARG A 119 -2.07 0.40 3.76
CA ARG A 119 -1.45 1.39 2.87
C ARG A 119 -0.43 0.74 1.96
N MET A 120 -0.51 1.04 0.67
CA MET A 120 0.35 0.58 -0.40
C MET A 120 0.87 1.82 -1.14
N LEU A 121 1.88 2.47 -0.55
CA LEU A 121 2.34 3.79 -0.96
C LEU A 121 3.31 3.76 -2.16
N GLY A 122 3.69 2.58 -2.61
CA GLY A 122 4.49 2.34 -3.80
C GLY A 122 3.88 1.24 -4.66
N GLY A 123 4.37 1.06 -5.89
CA GLY A 123 4.00 -0.12 -6.68
C GLY A 123 3.84 0.15 -8.16
N CYS A 124 4.51 -0.62 -9.02
CA CYS A 124 3.87 -1.13 -10.22
C CYS A 124 3.11 -2.40 -9.82
N TYR A 125 1.84 -2.48 -10.19
CA TYR A 125 1.02 -3.67 -9.96
C TYR A 125 1.12 -4.47 -11.25
N ASP A 126 2.03 -5.45 -11.31
CA ASP A 126 2.29 -6.19 -12.56
C ASP A 126 1.04 -6.87 -13.10
N ASP A 127 0.15 -7.31 -12.21
CA ASP A 127 -1.12 -7.93 -12.56
C ASP A 127 -2.31 -6.94 -12.58
N GLY A 128 -2.02 -5.65 -12.43
CA GLY A 128 -3.01 -4.59 -12.34
C GLY A 128 -3.96 -4.71 -11.13
N ILE A 129 -5.06 -3.97 -11.20
CA ILE A 129 -6.06 -3.89 -10.13
C ILE A 129 -6.84 -5.19 -9.91
N ASN A 130 -6.99 -6.04 -10.92
CA ASN A 130 -7.87 -7.22 -10.82
C ASN A 130 -7.40 -8.20 -9.74
N MET A 131 -6.11 -8.48 -9.67
CA MET A 131 -5.55 -9.31 -8.60
C MET A 131 -5.69 -8.66 -7.22
N PHE A 132 -5.56 -7.33 -7.19
CA PHE A 132 -5.68 -6.56 -5.98
C PHE A 132 -7.10 -6.61 -5.39
N VAL A 133 -8.12 -6.42 -6.25
CA VAL A 133 -9.55 -6.45 -5.91
C VAL A 133 -9.93 -7.77 -5.23
N TRP A 134 -9.50 -8.91 -5.76
CA TRP A 134 -9.78 -10.20 -5.12
C TRP A 134 -9.14 -10.31 -3.74
N THR A 135 -7.98 -9.70 -3.54
CA THR A 135 -7.24 -9.85 -2.29
C THR A 135 -7.84 -9.04 -1.16
N ILE A 136 -8.30 -7.82 -1.46
CA ILE A 136 -8.94 -6.97 -0.45
C ILE A 136 -10.24 -7.55 0.12
N THR A 137 -10.91 -8.47 -0.60
CA THR A 137 -12.11 -9.16 -0.10
C THR A 137 -11.86 -9.99 1.15
N LYS A 138 -10.60 -10.37 1.42
CA LYS A 138 -10.24 -11.20 2.57
C LYS A 138 -10.08 -10.40 3.86
N PHE A 139 -10.00 -9.07 3.78
CA PHE A 139 -9.86 -8.21 4.95
C PHE A 139 -11.24 -7.73 5.41
N ALA A 140 -11.90 -8.60 6.16
CA ALA A 140 -13.28 -8.40 6.59
C ALA A 140 -13.47 -7.17 7.51
N GLN A 141 -12.46 -6.69 8.22
CA GLN A 141 -12.59 -5.46 9.05
C GLN A 141 -11.86 -4.26 8.45
N MET A 142 -11.42 -4.32 7.18
CA MET A 142 -10.72 -3.21 6.56
C MET A 142 -11.68 -2.04 6.31
N GLU A 143 -11.46 -0.96 7.02
CA GLU A 143 -12.22 0.30 6.91
C GLU A 143 -11.53 1.28 5.97
N LYS A 144 -10.20 1.24 5.91
CA LYS A 144 -9.40 2.18 5.13
C LYS A 144 -8.35 1.49 4.27
N LEU A 145 -8.27 1.93 3.02
CA LEU A 145 -7.29 1.48 2.06
C LEU A 145 -6.60 2.68 1.43
N VAL A 146 -5.28 2.64 1.34
CA VAL A 146 -4.47 3.56 0.54
C VAL A 146 -3.81 2.75 -0.55
N ALA A 147 -4.32 2.83 -1.77
CA ALA A 147 -3.77 2.20 -2.95
C ALA A 147 -2.67 3.05 -3.60
N GLY A 148 -1.88 2.42 -4.46
CA GLY A 148 -0.85 3.10 -5.24
C GLY A 148 -1.42 4.07 -6.27
N ARG A 149 -0.55 4.65 -7.09
CA ARG A 149 -0.97 5.57 -8.17
C ARG A 149 -1.75 4.82 -9.24
N LEU A 150 -2.70 5.48 -9.90
CA LEU A 150 -3.52 4.88 -10.97
C LEU A 150 -2.72 4.24 -12.10
N SER A 151 -1.65 4.89 -12.55
CA SER A 151 -0.78 4.31 -13.60
C SER A 151 -0.12 3.00 -13.15
N GLY A 152 0.16 2.87 -11.85
CA GLY A 152 0.62 1.63 -11.25
C GLY A 152 -0.46 0.55 -11.21
N LEU A 153 -1.72 0.92 -11.01
CA LEU A 153 -2.88 0.01 -10.92
C LEU A 153 -3.30 -0.59 -12.28
N ARG A 154 -2.68 -0.15 -13.39
CA ARG A 154 -2.96 -0.63 -14.76
C ARG A 154 -4.45 -0.58 -15.16
N VAL A 155 -5.15 0.48 -14.76
CA VAL A 155 -6.57 0.71 -15.10
C VAL A 155 -6.76 1.47 -16.42
N GLY A 156 -5.82 1.34 -17.35
CA GLY A 156 -5.85 2.06 -18.63
C GLY A 156 -5.45 3.54 -18.56
N PHE A 157 -5.13 4.08 -17.38
CA PHE A 157 -4.68 5.47 -17.23
C PHE A 157 -3.15 5.59 -17.37
N THR A 158 -2.70 6.15 -18.51
CA THR A 158 -1.28 6.27 -18.85
C THR A 158 -0.94 7.72 -19.23
N PRO A 159 -0.92 8.66 -18.25
CA PRO A 159 -0.64 10.05 -18.55
C PRO A 159 0.83 10.23 -18.98
N PRO A 160 1.17 11.28 -19.74
CA PRO A 160 2.55 11.68 -19.97
C PRO A 160 3.33 11.82 -18.66
N TRP A 161 4.51 11.18 -18.58
CA TRP A 161 5.35 11.19 -17.36
C TRP A 161 6.13 12.49 -17.19
N CYS A 162 6.44 13.17 -18.30
CA CYS A 162 7.22 14.40 -18.30
C CYS A 162 6.30 15.62 -18.18
N GLY A 163 6.60 16.51 -17.23
CA GLY A 163 5.85 17.77 -17.06
C GLY A 163 5.90 18.67 -18.30
N ASN A 164 6.94 18.56 -19.12
CA ASN A 164 7.12 19.38 -20.32
C ASN A 164 6.05 19.14 -21.39
N ALA A 165 5.46 17.93 -21.44
CA ALA A 165 4.38 17.61 -22.37
C ALA A 165 3.16 18.54 -22.19
N TYR A 166 2.97 19.12 -21.00
CA TYR A 166 1.87 20.03 -20.70
C TYR A 166 2.22 21.50 -20.93
N MET A 167 3.48 21.82 -21.29
CA MET A 167 3.96 23.18 -21.52
C MET A 167 4.01 23.56 -23.00
N GLU A 168 3.89 22.58 -23.91
CA GLU A 168 3.88 22.79 -25.35
C GLU A 168 2.57 23.45 -25.83
N PRO A 169 2.53 24.03 -27.05
CA PRO A 169 1.28 24.47 -27.66
C PRO A 169 0.23 23.34 -27.65
N GLY A 170 -0.93 23.59 -27.03
CA GLY A 170 -1.96 22.57 -26.81
C GLY A 170 -1.86 21.84 -25.47
N GLY A 171 -0.82 22.10 -24.66
CA GLY A 171 -0.60 21.50 -23.35
C GLY A 171 -1.73 21.72 -22.35
N GLU A 172 -2.44 22.85 -22.42
CA GLU A 172 -3.66 23.08 -21.60
C GLU A 172 -4.79 22.11 -21.98
N GLY A 173 -5.00 21.88 -23.27
CA GLY A 173 -5.99 20.91 -23.76
C GLY A 173 -5.64 19.49 -23.31
N LEU A 174 -4.37 19.12 -23.44
CA LEU A 174 -3.84 17.85 -22.92
C LEU A 174 -4.02 17.74 -21.40
N TRP A 175 -3.77 18.79 -20.64
CA TRP A 175 -3.95 18.80 -19.19
C TRP A 175 -5.42 18.56 -18.80
N ARG A 176 -6.36 19.25 -19.46
CA ARG A 176 -7.81 19.05 -19.24
C ARG A 176 -8.24 17.62 -19.59
N GLN A 177 -7.72 17.06 -20.68
CA GLN A 177 -7.98 15.68 -21.08
C GLN A 177 -7.46 14.70 -20.01
N VAL A 178 -6.18 14.83 -19.61
CA VAL A 178 -5.58 13.97 -18.59
C VAL A 178 -6.33 14.08 -17.27
N ASP A 179 -6.75 15.29 -16.85
CA ASP A 179 -7.54 15.49 -15.63
C ASP A 179 -8.92 14.80 -15.71
N LYS A 180 -9.58 14.84 -16.88
CA LYS A 180 -10.82 14.10 -17.12
C LYS A 180 -10.59 12.58 -17.02
N GLU A 181 -9.62 12.04 -17.75
CA GLU A 181 -9.26 10.61 -17.72
C GLU A 181 -8.87 10.16 -16.31
N HIS A 182 -8.15 11.01 -15.57
CA HIS A 182 -7.77 10.77 -14.18
C HIS A 182 -8.99 10.61 -13.27
N ARG A 183 -10.00 11.48 -13.40
CA ARG A 183 -11.25 11.37 -12.63
C ARG A 183 -12.02 10.10 -12.98
N GLU A 184 -12.13 9.78 -14.26
CA GLU A 184 -12.82 8.57 -14.73
C GLU A 184 -12.13 7.29 -14.21
N ALA A 185 -10.81 7.22 -14.31
CA ALA A 185 -10.03 6.09 -13.80
C ALA A 185 -10.11 5.95 -12.27
N ASN A 186 -10.08 7.05 -11.51
CA ASN A 186 -10.32 6.99 -10.06
C ASN A 186 -11.71 6.45 -9.73
N LYS A 187 -12.75 6.94 -10.40
CA LYS A 187 -14.12 6.46 -10.21
C LYS A 187 -14.23 4.96 -10.50
N GLN A 188 -13.62 4.49 -11.59
CA GLN A 188 -13.56 3.07 -11.94
C GLN A 188 -12.87 2.24 -10.84
N VAL A 189 -11.71 2.68 -10.36
CA VAL A 189 -10.97 2.02 -9.26
C VAL A 189 -11.81 1.96 -7.99
N ALA A 190 -12.46 3.07 -7.63
CA ALA A 190 -13.31 3.16 -6.45
C ALA A 190 -14.49 2.19 -6.54
N GLN A 191 -15.21 2.18 -7.68
CA GLN A 191 -16.32 1.24 -7.92
C GLN A 191 -15.89 -0.22 -7.79
N MET A 192 -14.74 -0.59 -8.37
CA MET A 192 -14.19 -1.95 -8.25
C MET A 192 -13.88 -2.31 -6.80
N ILE A 193 -13.21 -1.43 -6.07
CA ILE A 193 -12.73 -1.69 -4.71
C ILE A 193 -13.90 -1.73 -3.70
N PHE A 194 -14.75 -0.71 -3.69
CA PHE A 194 -15.87 -0.64 -2.76
C PHE A 194 -16.97 -1.66 -3.07
N GLY A 195 -17.06 -2.09 -4.33
CA GLY A 195 -17.98 -3.14 -4.76
C GLY A 195 -17.63 -4.53 -4.21
N VAL A 196 -16.35 -4.78 -3.88
CA VAL A 196 -15.91 -6.09 -3.39
C VAL A 196 -15.59 -6.15 -1.89
N ASN A 197 -15.39 -5.01 -1.23
CA ASN A 197 -15.22 -4.93 0.21
C ASN A 197 -16.27 -4.00 0.82
N SER A 198 -17.29 -4.61 1.44
CA SER A 198 -18.44 -3.90 2.01
C SER A 198 -18.17 -3.19 3.34
N ASN A 199 -17.02 -3.46 3.98
CA ASN A 199 -16.64 -2.79 5.23
C ASN A 199 -15.67 -1.62 4.98
N LEU A 200 -15.10 -1.52 3.77
CA LEU A 200 -14.29 -0.40 3.37
C LEU A 200 -15.16 0.86 3.23
N SER A 201 -14.80 1.92 3.96
CA SER A 201 -15.44 3.24 3.96
C SER A 201 -14.55 4.33 3.37
N ILE A 202 -13.23 4.18 3.44
CA ILE A 202 -12.27 5.18 2.95
C ILE A 202 -11.28 4.54 1.97
N LEU A 203 -11.21 5.09 0.76
CA LEU A 203 -10.21 4.73 -0.23
C LEU A 203 -9.35 5.96 -0.56
N TRP A 204 -8.04 5.79 -0.55
CA TRP A 204 -7.10 6.71 -1.14
C TRP A 204 -6.43 6.06 -2.35
N VAL A 205 -6.25 6.83 -3.42
CA VAL A 205 -5.49 6.40 -4.61
C VAL A 205 -4.31 7.35 -4.80
N GLY A 206 -3.10 6.80 -4.62
CA GLY A 206 -1.90 7.60 -4.46
C GLY A 206 -2.00 8.56 -3.27
N ASN A 207 -1.36 9.72 -3.39
CA ASN A 207 -1.31 10.72 -2.31
C ASN A 207 -2.35 11.84 -2.44
N TYR A 208 -3.22 11.75 -3.45
CA TYR A 208 -3.99 12.91 -3.92
C TYR A 208 -5.48 12.68 -3.94
N PHE A 209 -5.92 11.45 -4.20
CA PHE A 209 -7.33 11.14 -4.36
C PHE A 209 -7.82 10.42 -3.14
N ARG A 210 -8.92 10.92 -2.60
CA ARG A 210 -9.64 10.32 -1.50
C ARG A 210 -11.11 10.25 -1.89
N GLU A 211 -11.63 9.05 -1.76
CA GLU A 211 -13.03 8.72 -1.90
C GLU A 211 -13.52 8.21 -0.55
N GLU A 212 -14.68 8.71 -0.14
CA GLU A 212 -15.45 8.14 0.94
C GLU A 212 -16.74 7.57 0.39
N VAL A 213 -17.13 6.42 0.94
CA VAL A 213 -18.42 5.82 0.65
C VAL A 213 -19.28 5.83 1.90
N GLU A 214 -20.48 6.38 1.77
CA GLU A 214 -21.53 6.22 2.78
C GLU A 214 -22.29 4.94 2.44
N ARG A 215 -22.48 4.08 3.43
CA ARG A 215 -23.17 2.81 3.27
C ARG A 215 -24.41 2.80 4.14
N ASP A 216 -25.47 2.24 3.58
CA ASP A 216 -26.66 1.91 4.37
C ASP A 216 -26.31 0.75 5.32
N GLU A 217 -26.58 0.93 6.61
CA GLU A 217 -26.28 -0.05 7.65
C GLU A 217 -26.99 -1.39 7.39
N MET A 218 -28.15 -1.37 6.73
CA MET A 218 -28.96 -2.56 6.48
C MET A 218 -28.50 -3.35 5.25
N SER A 219 -28.23 -2.67 4.12
CA SER A 219 -27.86 -3.34 2.87
C SER A 219 -26.35 -3.42 2.64
N LYS A 220 -25.54 -2.65 3.39
CA LYS A 220 -24.15 -2.31 3.07
C LYS A 220 -23.95 -1.76 1.65
N GLY A 221 -25.06 -1.38 0.99
CA GLY A 221 -25.09 -0.78 -0.31
C GLY A 221 -24.51 0.63 -0.25
N VAL A 222 -23.92 1.05 -1.37
CA VAL A 222 -23.35 2.40 -1.48
C VAL A 222 -24.46 3.42 -1.68
N VAL A 223 -24.58 4.37 -0.76
CA VAL A 223 -25.62 5.42 -0.76
C VAL A 223 -25.08 6.73 -1.31
N GLY A 224 -23.79 7.04 -1.07
CA GLY A 224 -23.19 8.30 -1.45
C GLY A 224 -21.68 8.21 -1.65
N TRP A 225 -21.16 9.18 -2.42
CA TRP A 225 -19.73 9.30 -2.72
C TRP A 225 -19.29 10.74 -2.44
N THR A 226 -18.25 10.90 -1.63
CA THR A 226 -17.61 12.20 -1.45
C THR A 226 -16.22 12.22 -2.06
N TRP A 227 -16.07 13.04 -3.09
CA TRP A 227 -14.82 13.27 -3.79
C TRP A 227 -14.07 14.46 -3.21
N TYR A 228 -12.87 14.25 -2.68
CA TYR A 228 -12.09 15.33 -2.06
C TYR A 228 -11.08 16.01 -2.99
N GLY A 229 -10.96 15.55 -4.24
CA GLY A 229 -10.09 16.13 -5.26
C GLY A 229 -8.61 16.23 -4.90
N ASN A 230 -7.82 16.68 -5.88
CA ASN A 230 -6.39 16.86 -5.67
C ASN A 230 -6.15 18.06 -4.74
N ARG A 231 -5.79 17.81 -3.47
CA ARG A 231 -5.48 18.88 -2.50
C ARG A 231 -4.25 19.71 -2.86
N ARG A 232 -3.53 19.40 -3.94
CA ARG A 232 -2.61 20.36 -4.53
C ARG A 232 -3.43 21.44 -5.21
N LYS A 233 -3.73 22.52 -4.48
CA LYS A 233 -3.90 23.83 -5.09
C LYS A 233 -2.72 24.00 -6.04
N SER A 234 -2.92 23.92 -7.34
CA SER A 234 -1.95 24.46 -8.29
C SER A 234 -1.68 25.90 -7.89
N PRO A 235 -0.43 26.36 -7.87
CA PRO A 235 -0.13 27.73 -7.46
C PRO A 235 -0.90 28.69 -8.36
N PRO A 236 -1.61 29.69 -7.82
CA PRO A 236 -2.13 30.79 -8.63
C PRO A 236 -0.91 31.54 -9.17
N GLY A 237 -0.69 31.46 -10.48
CA GLY A 237 0.32 32.26 -11.19
C GLY A 237 1.78 31.90 -10.89
N ARG A 238 2.42 31.15 -11.79
CA ARG A 238 3.87 31.33 -11.99
C ARG A 238 4.03 32.53 -12.94
N THR A 239 3.94 33.73 -12.38
CA THR A 239 4.38 34.95 -13.05
C THR A 239 5.89 34.85 -13.27
N GLY A 240 6.32 34.92 -14.54
CA GLY A 240 7.65 35.39 -14.94
C GLY A 240 8.82 34.43 -14.70
N TYR A 241 9.16 33.62 -15.71
CA TYR A 241 10.57 33.45 -16.05
C TYR A 241 10.92 34.59 -17.01
N ASN A 242 11.43 35.70 -16.46
CA ASN A 242 12.21 36.64 -17.26
C ASN A 242 13.59 36.02 -17.43
N SER A 243 13.85 35.50 -18.62
CA SER A 243 15.20 35.22 -19.11
C SER A 243 15.89 36.55 -19.37
N GLY A 244 16.77 36.95 -18.46
CA GLY A 244 17.91 37.82 -18.75
C GLY A 244 19.08 37.00 -19.28
#